data_AF-A0A7U3Q1V6-F1
#
_entry.id   AF-A0A7U3Q1V6-F1
#
_cell.length_a   1.000
_cell.length_b   1.000
_cell.length_c   1.000
_cell.angle_alpha   90.00
_cell.angle_beta   90.00
_cell.angle_gamma   90.00
#
_symmetry.space_group_name_H-M   'P 1'
#
loop_
_entity.id
_entity.type
_entity.pdbx_description
1 polymer ?
#
loop_
_entity_poly.entity_id
_entity_poly.type
_entity_poly.pdbx_seq_one_letter_code
_entity_poly.pdbx_strand_id
1 'polypeptide(L)'
;MTGTGLLGGHEKKHKVTIVGSGNWGSTIAKIVAENTKQHNDLFEEDVQMWVYEEDVVIGKDSKYYDASAGDKPQKLTSVINHHHENVKYLPGITLPSNIIANPSLVEAVKNSSILIFNLPHQFIANVCKQVGGHILPFARGISCIKGVNVTDDGVSLFSEWIGDGLNIYCGALSGANIASEIAAEKWSETTIAYDPPPMDNSRNPSPRDGSPNPGITVTDLQALSHKDCRGRTSKTKLTALPAEYPPLDHDCFRALFHRHYFHVQMVSDVAGVSLGGALKNIVALAAGFVDGRGWGDNAKAAIMRIGLMEMVKFGKEFFGETVQSQTFTETSAGVADLITSSSGGRNFRCAKKAVEQGISVDEVEQKELNGQKLQGTTTAFEVNSFLKARGLEKEYPLFTAVNDILLGNKDVNDIPNLVATVTDGA
;
A
#
# COMPACT_ATOMS: atom_id res chain seq x y z
N MET A 1 -20.40 -11.26 -45.35
CA MET A 1 -20.53 -12.07 -44.12
C MET A 1 -19.26 -12.88 -43.96
N THR A 2 -18.26 -12.32 -43.27
CA THR A 2 -17.00 -12.98 -42.93
C THR A 2 -16.55 -12.36 -41.61
N GLY A 3 -17.07 -12.89 -40.51
CA GLY A 3 -16.62 -12.54 -39.17
C GLY A 3 -15.36 -13.34 -38.86
N THR A 4 -14.21 -12.66 -38.82
CA THR A 4 -12.98 -13.15 -38.22
C THR A 4 -13.15 -13.15 -36.71
N GLY A 5 -13.63 -14.26 -36.15
CA GLY A 5 -13.57 -14.51 -34.71
C GLY A 5 -12.14 -14.83 -34.31
N LEU A 6 -11.52 -13.96 -33.51
CA LEU A 6 -10.30 -14.28 -32.76
C LEU A 6 -10.68 -15.31 -31.68
N LEU A 7 -10.27 -16.55 -31.90
CA LEU A 7 -10.41 -17.69 -30.99
C LEU A 7 -9.38 -17.59 -29.85
N GLY A 8 -9.84 -17.61 -28.59
CA GLY A 8 -8.98 -17.91 -27.42
C GLY A 8 -9.17 -17.04 -26.17
N GLY A 9 -10.41 -16.81 -25.70
CA GLY A 9 -10.66 -16.20 -24.38
C GLY A 9 -10.41 -17.18 -23.23
N HIS A 10 -10.05 -16.68 -22.05
CA HIS A 10 -9.96 -17.47 -20.82
C HIS A 10 -11.37 -17.93 -20.36
N GLU A 11 -11.51 -19.15 -19.83
CA GLU A 11 -12.82 -19.71 -19.44
C GLU A 11 -13.35 -19.12 -18.12
N LYS A 12 -12.46 -18.65 -17.25
CA LYS A 12 -12.80 -18.01 -15.97
C LYS A 12 -12.36 -16.56 -15.94
N LYS A 13 -12.98 -15.78 -15.06
CA LYS A 13 -12.65 -14.38 -14.78
C LYS A 13 -12.19 -14.25 -13.33
N HIS A 14 -11.43 -13.20 -13.04
CA HIS A 14 -10.98 -12.93 -11.69
C HIS A 14 -12.08 -12.28 -10.86
N LYS A 15 -12.42 -12.92 -9.73
CA LYS A 15 -13.20 -12.30 -8.67
C LYS A 15 -12.28 -11.51 -7.74
N VAL A 16 -12.69 -10.29 -7.40
CA VAL A 16 -11.88 -9.33 -6.63
C VAL A 16 -12.56 -9.01 -5.30
N THR A 17 -11.78 -9.03 -4.21
CA THR A 17 -12.23 -8.59 -2.89
C THR A 17 -11.30 -7.54 -2.30
N ILE A 18 -11.88 -6.43 -1.84
CA ILE A 18 -11.20 -5.44 -1.02
C ILE A 18 -11.36 -5.84 0.44
N VAL A 19 -10.24 -6.13 1.09
CA VAL A 19 -10.16 -6.43 2.52
C VAL A 19 -9.90 -5.13 3.27
N GLY A 20 -10.97 -4.40 3.57
CA GLY A 20 -10.95 -3.15 4.34
C GLY A 20 -11.81 -2.05 3.72
N SER A 21 -12.51 -1.30 4.59
CA SER A 21 -13.57 -0.35 4.20
C SER A 21 -13.34 1.08 4.71
N GLY A 22 -12.13 1.41 5.15
CA GLY A 22 -11.79 2.78 5.55
C GLY A 22 -11.83 3.76 4.37
N ASN A 23 -11.36 4.99 4.59
CA ASN A 23 -11.32 6.05 3.58
C ASN A 23 -10.61 5.58 2.29
N TRP A 24 -9.38 5.07 2.42
CA TRP A 24 -8.64 4.55 1.28
C TRP A 24 -9.20 3.22 0.73
N GLY A 25 -9.82 2.39 1.58
CA GLY A 25 -10.39 1.11 1.16
C GLY A 25 -11.59 1.30 0.26
N SER A 26 -12.47 2.24 0.63
CA SER A 26 -13.62 2.65 -0.18
C SER A 26 -13.20 3.32 -1.48
N THR A 27 -12.13 4.13 -1.45
CA THR A 27 -11.58 4.79 -2.65
C THR A 27 -11.02 3.78 -3.65
N ILE A 28 -10.25 2.80 -3.17
CA ILE A 28 -9.72 1.71 -4.02
C ILE A 28 -10.86 0.82 -4.51
N ALA A 29 -11.86 0.52 -3.68
CA ALA A 29 -13.05 -0.23 -4.10
C ALA A 29 -13.77 0.46 -5.27
N LYS A 30 -13.92 1.79 -5.22
CA LYS A 30 -14.48 2.59 -6.33
C LYS A 30 -13.69 2.39 -7.63
N ILE A 31 -12.37 2.58 -7.59
CA ILE A 31 -11.49 2.41 -8.76
C ILE A 31 -11.61 1.00 -9.34
N VAL A 32 -11.50 0.00 -8.46
CA VAL A 32 -11.54 -1.42 -8.85
C VAL A 32 -12.88 -1.76 -9.47
N ALA A 33 -14.00 -1.36 -8.87
CA ALA A 33 -15.34 -1.64 -9.38
C ALA A 33 -15.66 -0.93 -10.70
N GLU A 34 -15.13 0.27 -10.94
CA GLU A 34 -15.23 0.91 -12.25
C GLU A 34 -14.51 0.10 -13.34
N ASN A 35 -13.34 -0.44 -13.00
CA ASN A 35 -12.50 -1.19 -13.93
C ASN A 35 -12.98 -2.63 -14.15
N THR A 36 -13.50 -3.32 -13.13
CA THR A 36 -14.10 -4.65 -13.34
C THR A 36 -15.29 -4.61 -14.29
N LYS A 37 -16.06 -3.50 -14.25
CA LYS A 37 -17.15 -3.25 -15.20
C LYS A 37 -16.66 -2.96 -16.62
N GLN A 38 -15.51 -2.30 -16.77
CA GLN A 38 -14.91 -1.97 -18.07
C GLN A 38 -14.18 -3.17 -18.70
N HIS A 39 -13.56 -4.01 -17.89
CA HIS A 39 -12.73 -5.15 -18.30
C HIS A 39 -13.41 -6.48 -17.97
N ASN A 40 -14.63 -6.66 -18.47
CA ASN A 40 -15.46 -7.84 -18.19
C ASN A 40 -14.94 -9.12 -18.85
N ASP A 41 -13.91 -9.05 -19.69
CA ASP A 41 -13.17 -10.19 -20.22
C ASP A 41 -12.15 -10.74 -19.20
N LEU A 42 -11.70 -9.90 -18.25
CA LEU A 42 -10.71 -10.25 -17.24
C LEU A 42 -11.32 -10.48 -15.86
N PHE A 43 -12.33 -9.69 -15.47
CA PHE A 43 -12.86 -9.65 -14.11
C PHE A 43 -14.36 -9.98 -14.05
N GLU A 44 -14.79 -10.58 -12.95
CA GLU A 44 -16.21 -10.57 -12.57
C GLU A 44 -16.63 -9.12 -12.25
N GLU A 45 -17.84 -8.73 -12.63
CA GLU A 45 -18.30 -7.35 -12.46
C GLU A 45 -18.39 -6.98 -10.97
N ASP A 46 -18.94 -7.86 -10.13
CA ASP A 46 -19.13 -7.62 -8.70
C ASP A 46 -17.80 -7.62 -7.94
N VAL A 47 -17.61 -6.58 -7.12
CA VAL A 47 -16.47 -6.43 -6.22
C VAL A 47 -16.94 -6.55 -4.79
N GLN A 48 -16.42 -7.54 -4.07
CA GLN A 48 -16.69 -7.66 -2.63
C GLN A 48 -15.85 -6.63 -1.87
N MET A 49 -16.44 -5.95 -0.90
CA MET A 49 -15.73 -5.09 0.04
C MET A 49 -16.05 -5.56 1.46
N TRP A 50 -15.05 -6.09 2.16
CA TRP A 50 -15.23 -6.44 3.56
C TRP A 50 -15.32 -5.16 4.40
N VAL A 51 -16.43 -5.04 5.14
CA VAL A 51 -16.71 -3.93 6.05
C VAL A 51 -16.82 -4.50 7.46
N TYR A 52 -15.99 -4.03 8.39
CA TYR A 52 -16.21 -4.35 9.80
C TYR A 52 -17.56 -3.75 10.20
N GLU A 53 -18.48 -4.59 10.69
CA GLU A 53 -19.86 -4.17 10.90
C GLU A 53 -19.96 -3.18 12.06
N GLU A 54 -20.57 -2.03 11.79
CA GLU A 54 -20.76 -0.96 12.75
C GLU A 54 -22.18 -0.43 12.65
N ASP A 55 -22.69 0.03 13.79
CA ASP A 55 -23.94 0.77 13.84
C ASP A 55 -23.67 2.25 13.60
N VAL A 56 -24.31 2.81 12.57
CA VAL A 56 -24.20 4.23 12.20
C VAL A 56 -25.56 4.92 12.30
N VAL A 57 -25.54 6.17 12.74
CA VAL A 57 -26.71 7.05 12.74
C VAL A 57 -26.54 8.06 11.62
N ILE A 58 -27.54 8.14 10.73
CA ILE A 58 -27.54 9.11 9.64
C ILE A 58 -28.05 10.44 10.19
N GLY A 59 -27.17 11.45 10.24
CA GLY A 59 -27.51 12.78 10.75
C GLY A 59 -28.48 13.54 9.84
N LYS A 60 -29.17 14.54 10.40
CA LYS A 60 -30.14 15.41 9.69
C LYS A 60 -29.53 16.22 8.55
N ASP A 61 -28.22 16.39 8.60
CA ASP A 61 -27.38 17.06 7.60
C ASP A 61 -27.02 16.14 6.41
N SER A 62 -27.26 14.83 6.54
CA SER A 62 -27.05 13.88 5.44
C SER A 62 -28.21 13.90 4.45
N LYS A 63 -27.89 13.81 3.15
CA LYS A 63 -28.88 13.64 2.07
C LYS A 63 -29.69 12.34 2.17
N TYR A 64 -29.26 11.39 3.00
CA TYR A 64 -29.93 10.11 3.24
C TYR A 64 -30.73 10.08 4.54
N TYR A 65 -30.91 11.22 5.22
CA TYR A 65 -31.69 11.28 6.44
C TYR A 65 -33.14 10.85 6.20
N ASP A 66 -33.62 9.90 6.99
CA ASP A 66 -35.01 9.47 7.02
C ASP A 66 -35.64 9.87 8.36
N ALA A 67 -36.59 10.80 8.31
CA ALA A 67 -37.32 11.28 9.49
C ALA A 67 -38.08 10.16 10.21
N SER A 68 -38.46 9.09 9.51
CA SER A 68 -39.12 7.93 10.11
C SER A 68 -38.15 7.02 10.87
N ALA A 69 -36.88 6.96 10.43
CA ALA A 69 -35.81 6.27 11.13
C ALA A 69 -35.27 7.07 12.32
N GLY A 70 -35.27 8.41 12.23
CA GLY A 70 -34.77 9.29 13.29
C GLY A 70 -33.31 9.00 13.61
N ASP A 71 -32.98 8.86 14.90
CA ASP A 71 -31.63 8.54 15.37
C ASP A 71 -31.39 7.03 15.53
N LYS A 72 -32.22 6.18 14.91
CA LYS A 72 -32.09 4.73 15.01
C LYS A 72 -30.79 4.27 14.33
N PRO A 73 -29.93 3.50 15.03
CA PRO A 73 -28.73 2.97 14.41
C PRO A 73 -29.04 1.98 13.28
N GLN A 74 -28.28 2.09 12.19
CA GLN A 74 -28.38 1.25 10.99
C GLN A 74 -27.03 0.55 10.76
N LYS A 75 -27.08 -0.66 10.19
CA LYS A 75 -25.86 -1.40 9.83
C LYS A 75 -25.14 -0.70 8.68
N LEU A 76 -23.86 -0.40 8.86
CA LEU A 76 -23.05 0.31 7.86
C LEU A 76 -23.03 -0.44 6.52
N THR A 77 -22.99 -1.78 6.52
CA THR A 77 -23.05 -2.58 5.30
C THR A 77 -24.36 -2.36 4.54
N SER A 78 -25.49 -2.37 5.24
CA SER A 78 -26.81 -2.10 4.65
C SER A 78 -26.90 -0.68 4.07
N VAL A 79 -26.36 0.31 4.79
CA VAL A 79 -26.30 1.71 4.34
C VAL A 79 -25.47 1.82 3.05
N ILE A 80 -24.28 1.20 3.00
CA ILE A 80 -23.43 1.21 1.80
C ILE A 80 -24.12 0.50 0.63
N ASN A 81 -24.70 -0.67 0.83
CA ASN A 81 -25.35 -1.42 -0.25
C ASN A 81 -26.61 -0.73 -0.78
N HIS A 82 -27.33 0.01 0.07
CA HIS A 82 -28.56 0.70 -0.34
C HIS A 82 -28.30 2.06 -0.98
N HIS A 83 -27.40 2.86 -0.40
CA HIS A 83 -27.14 4.23 -0.83
C HIS A 83 -25.91 4.38 -1.73
N HIS A 84 -25.11 3.32 -1.87
CA HIS A 84 -23.82 3.31 -2.54
C HIS A 84 -22.92 4.46 -2.06
N GLU A 85 -22.83 4.64 -0.74
CA GLU A 85 -21.96 5.63 -0.12
C GLU A 85 -21.49 5.11 1.24
N ASN A 86 -20.19 5.21 1.51
CA ASN A 86 -19.64 4.96 2.83
C ASN A 86 -19.72 6.23 3.68
N VAL A 87 -20.91 6.48 4.23
CA VAL A 87 -21.24 7.72 4.96
C VAL A 87 -20.32 8.04 6.13
N LYS A 88 -19.62 7.04 6.67
CA LYS A 88 -18.71 7.22 7.81
C LYS A 88 -17.28 7.52 7.37
N TYR A 89 -16.75 6.78 6.40
CA TYR A 89 -15.33 6.82 6.06
C TYR A 89 -15.00 7.55 4.75
N LEU A 90 -15.99 7.73 3.88
CA LEU A 90 -15.85 8.46 2.62
C LEU A 90 -17.16 9.20 2.27
N PRO A 91 -17.61 10.15 3.12
CA PRO A 91 -18.87 10.85 2.93
C PRO A 91 -18.84 11.72 1.66
N GLY A 92 -19.99 11.81 0.98
CA GLY A 92 -20.19 12.63 -0.21
C GLY A 92 -19.73 12.01 -1.53
N ILE A 93 -19.13 10.81 -1.50
CA ILE A 93 -18.66 10.10 -2.71
C ILE A 93 -19.60 8.94 -3.03
N THR A 94 -20.19 8.97 -4.22
CA THR A 94 -20.97 7.84 -4.75
C THR A 94 -20.05 6.71 -5.19
N LEU A 95 -20.27 5.53 -4.64
CA LEU A 95 -19.62 4.28 -4.98
C LEU A 95 -20.35 3.60 -6.16
N PRO A 96 -19.63 2.86 -7.03
CA PRO A 96 -20.24 2.02 -8.04
C PRO A 96 -21.22 0.99 -7.46
N SER A 97 -22.32 0.72 -8.18
CA SER A 97 -23.39 -0.17 -7.72
C SER A 97 -23.00 -1.66 -7.65
N ASN A 98 -21.92 -2.04 -8.35
CA ASN A 98 -21.32 -3.38 -8.33
C ASN A 98 -20.36 -3.59 -7.15
N ILE A 99 -20.30 -2.66 -6.19
CA ILE A 99 -19.62 -2.90 -4.90
C ILE A 99 -20.61 -3.52 -3.93
N ILE A 100 -20.24 -4.67 -3.38
CA ILE A 100 -21.02 -5.39 -2.38
C ILE A 100 -20.32 -5.30 -1.02
N ALA A 101 -20.87 -4.47 -0.13
CA ALA A 101 -20.42 -4.37 1.25
C ALA A 101 -20.84 -5.63 2.03
N ASN A 102 -19.85 -6.33 2.57
CA ASN A 102 -20.05 -7.63 3.21
C ASN A 102 -19.48 -7.62 4.65
N PRO A 103 -20.28 -7.92 5.69
CA PRO A 103 -19.79 -7.94 7.07
C PRO A 103 -18.95 -9.18 7.40
N SER A 104 -19.17 -10.28 6.66
CA SER A 104 -18.46 -11.53 6.88
C SER A 104 -17.16 -11.54 6.09
N LEU A 105 -16.04 -11.44 6.79
CA LEU A 105 -14.70 -11.49 6.19
C LEU A 105 -14.50 -12.78 5.37
N VAL A 106 -14.89 -13.93 5.92
CA VAL A 106 -14.73 -15.24 5.27
C VAL A 106 -15.59 -15.36 4.01
N GLU A 107 -16.85 -14.92 4.05
CA GLU A 107 -17.72 -14.96 2.86
C GLU A 107 -17.27 -13.95 1.81
N ALA A 108 -16.76 -12.78 2.21
CA ALA A 108 -16.28 -11.75 1.28
C ALA A 108 -15.08 -12.22 0.44
N VAL A 109 -14.15 -12.98 1.03
CA VAL A 109 -12.94 -13.47 0.33
C VAL A 109 -13.15 -14.79 -0.41
N LYS A 110 -14.30 -15.44 -0.19
CA LYS A 110 -14.60 -16.75 -0.75
C LYS A 110 -14.59 -16.71 -2.27
N ASN A 111 -13.87 -17.64 -2.87
CA ASN A 111 -13.68 -17.77 -4.33
C ASN A 111 -12.99 -16.57 -5.01
N SER A 112 -12.43 -15.62 -4.24
CA SER A 112 -11.72 -14.49 -4.82
C SER A 112 -10.30 -14.88 -5.21
N SER A 113 -9.95 -14.65 -6.47
CA SER A 113 -8.59 -14.89 -6.98
C SER A 113 -7.66 -13.70 -6.74
N ILE A 114 -8.22 -12.50 -6.54
CA ILE A 114 -7.47 -11.28 -6.21
C ILE A 114 -7.98 -10.71 -4.88
N LEU A 115 -7.08 -10.53 -3.93
CA LEU A 115 -7.34 -9.93 -2.62
C LEU A 115 -6.56 -8.62 -2.47
N ILE A 116 -7.26 -7.52 -2.21
CA ILE A 116 -6.63 -6.20 -2.04
C ILE A 116 -6.71 -5.84 -0.56
N PHE A 117 -5.58 -5.83 0.13
CA PHE A 117 -5.51 -5.58 1.56
C PHE A 117 -5.34 -4.09 1.83
N ASN A 118 -6.36 -3.48 2.42
CA ASN A 118 -6.34 -2.06 2.76
C ASN A 118 -6.94 -1.79 4.15
N LEU A 119 -6.19 -2.17 5.17
CA LEU A 119 -6.54 -2.00 6.57
C LEU A 119 -5.36 -1.44 7.37
N PRO A 120 -5.61 -0.81 8.52
CA PRO A 120 -4.54 -0.48 9.46
C PRO A 120 -3.73 -1.72 9.85
N HIS A 121 -2.41 -1.59 9.94
CA HIS A 121 -1.49 -2.74 10.04
C HIS A 121 -1.76 -3.61 11.28
N GLN A 122 -2.24 -3.02 12.38
CA GLN A 122 -2.53 -3.73 13.62
C GLN A 122 -3.59 -4.84 13.47
N PHE A 123 -4.41 -4.78 12.41
CA PHE A 123 -5.46 -5.76 12.18
C PHE A 123 -5.03 -6.91 11.23
N ILE A 124 -3.88 -6.80 10.55
CA ILE A 124 -3.43 -7.77 9.53
C ILE A 124 -3.34 -9.19 10.11
N ALA A 125 -2.70 -9.33 11.28
CA ALA A 125 -2.48 -10.65 11.88
C ALA A 125 -3.81 -11.37 12.15
N ASN A 126 -4.80 -10.66 12.71
CA ASN A 126 -6.11 -11.21 12.99
C ASN A 126 -6.91 -11.51 11.70
N VAL A 127 -6.80 -10.65 10.68
CA VAL A 127 -7.43 -10.87 9.37
C VAL A 127 -6.85 -12.12 8.71
N CYS A 128 -5.51 -12.26 8.67
CA CYS A 128 -4.86 -13.42 8.06
C CYS A 128 -5.25 -14.72 8.78
N LYS A 129 -5.33 -14.70 10.11
CA LYS A 129 -5.78 -15.85 10.92
C LYS A 129 -7.22 -16.28 10.57
N GLN A 130 -8.12 -15.32 10.35
CA GLN A 130 -9.52 -15.62 10.04
C GLN A 130 -9.71 -16.17 8.63
N VAL A 131 -9.00 -15.62 7.63
CA VAL A 131 -9.16 -16.05 6.22
C VAL A 131 -8.26 -17.22 5.84
N GLY A 132 -7.26 -17.56 6.66
CA GLY A 132 -6.42 -18.73 6.46
C GLY A 132 -7.27 -20.00 6.28
N GLY A 133 -7.04 -20.72 5.17
CA GLY A 133 -7.81 -21.91 4.80
C GLY A 133 -9.18 -21.64 4.15
N HIS A 134 -9.60 -20.38 4.00
CA HIS A 134 -10.89 -19.99 3.40
C HIS A 134 -10.76 -19.24 2.07
N ILE A 135 -9.53 -19.03 1.60
CA ILE A 135 -9.22 -18.40 0.31
C ILE A 135 -8.88 -19.44 -0.75
N LEU A 136 -8.93 -19.06 -2.02
CA LEU A 136 -8.39 -19.91 -3.09
C LEU A 136 -6.87 -20.10 -2.89
N PRO A 137 -6.34 -21.32 -3.01
CA PRO A 137 -4.92 -21.60 -2.75
C PRO A 137 -3.99 -20.92 -3.77
N PHE A 138 -4.52 -20.55 -4.93
CA PHE A 138 -3.82 -19.81 -5.99
C PHE A 138 -4.17 -18.31 -6.00
N ALA A 139 -4.89 -17.80 -5.00
CA ALA A 139 -5.18 -16.37 -4.92
C ALA A 139 -3.87 -15.55 -4.92
N ARG A 140 -3.97 -14.28 -5.31
CA ARG A 140 -2.88 -13.30 -5.25
C ARG A 140 -3.35 -12.05 -4.51
N GLY A 141 -2.40 -11.42 -3.82
CA GLY A 141 -2.62 -10.24 -3.01
C GLY A 141 -2.02 -8.98 -3.62
N ILE A 142 -2.62 -7.82 -3.31
CA ILE A 142 -1.96 -6.51 -3.36
C ILE A 142 -2.14 -5.85 -2.00
N SER A 143 -1.05 -5.50 -1.33
CA SER A 143 -1.08 -4.72 -0.10
C SER A 143 -1.06 -3.22 -0.40
N CYS A 144 -2.11 -2.51 0.01
CA CYS A 144 -2.15 -1.04 -0.01
C CYS A 144 -1.71 -0.44 1.34
N ILE A 145 -1.15 -1.27 2.24
CA ILE A 145 -0.80 -0.90 3.60
C ILE A 145 0.57 -0.23 3.59
N LYS A 146 0.60 1.06 3.95
CA LYS A 146 1.85 1.83 4.08
C LYS A 146 2.50 1.53 5.43
N GLY A 147 3.80 1.22 5.39
CA GLY A 147 4.61 0.91 6.55
C GLY A 147 5.40 -0.39 6.36
N VAL A 148 6.28 -0.65 7.32
CA VAL A 148 7.01 -1.91 7.47
C VAL A 148 6.98 -2.30 8.94
N ASN A 149 7.13 -3.58 9.24
CA ASN A 149 7.32 -4.05 10.60
C ASN A 149 8.82 -4.19 10.85
N VAL A 150 9.37 -3.40 11.78
CA VAL A 150 10.80 -3.44 12.09
C VAL A 150 11.00 -3.98 13.50
N THR A 151 11.84 -5.00 13.62
CA THR A 151 12.33 -5.55 14.90
C THR A 151 13.85 -5.44 14.92
N ASP A 152 14.47 -5.67 16.08
CA ASP A 152 15.93 -5.69 16.18
C ASP A 152 16.56 -6.75 15.24
N ASP A 153 15.84 -7.82 14.92
CA ASP A 153 16.30 -8.91 14.04
C ASP A 153 16.14 -8.59 12.54
N GLY A 154 15.22 -7.72 12.15
CA GLY A 154 14.90 -7.53 10.73
C GLY A 154 13.77 -6.57 10.41
N VAL A 155 13.68 -6.22 9.12
CA VAL A 155 12.61 -5.43 8.52
C VAL A 155 11.70 -6.34 7.69
N SER A 156 10.46 -6.54 8.10
CA SER A 156 9.47 -7.36 7.39
C SER A 156 8.48 -6.48 6.66
N LEU A 157 8.23 -6.78 5.39
CA LEU A 157 7.22 -6.06 4.60
C LEU A 157 5.83 -6.62 4.88
N PHE A 158 4.80 -5.77 4.89
CA PHE A 158 3.42 -6.26 5.08
C PHE A 158 2.95 -7.18 3.95
N SER A 159 3.44 -6.98 2.73
CA SER A 159 3.20 -7.90 1.61
C SER A 159 3.73 -9.31 1.91
N GLU A 160 4.96 -9.42 2.40
CA GLU A 160 5.55 -10.71 2.80
C GLU A 160 4.82 -11.32 4.00
N TRP A 161 4.45 -10.50 4.99
CA TRP A 161 3.72 -11.00 6.16
C TRP A 161 2.35 -11.58 5.78
N ILE A 162 1.62 -10.89 4.89
CA ILE A 162 0.36 -11.40 4.32
C ILE A 162 0.63 -12.70 3.54
N GLY A 163 1.65 -12.72 2.68
CA GLY A 163 1.97 -13.87 1.86
C GLY A 163 2.33 -15.11 2.69
N ASP A 164 3.18 -14.93 3.70
CA ASP A 164 3.55 -15.96 4.66
C ASP A 164 2.36 -16.47 5.47
N GLY A 165 1.48 -15.57 5.91
CA GLY A 165 0.32 -15.89 6.72
C GLY A 165 -0.76 -16.66 5.96
N LEU A 166 -0.83 -16.47 4.64
CA LEU A 166 -1.92 -16.99 3.79
C LEU A 166 -1.47 -17.99 2.72
N ASN A 167 -0.17 -18.21 2.56
CA ASN A 167 0.42 -19.00 1.48
C ASN A 167 0.03 -18.50 0.07
N ILE A 168 0.03 -17.18 -0.12
CA ILE A 168 -0.22 -16.54 -1.42
C ILE A 168 0.88 -15.54 -1.75
N TYR A 169 1.06 -15.21 -3.02
CA TYR A 169 1.96 -14.13 -3.40
C TYR A 169 1.23 -12.80 -3.24
N CYS A 170 1.91 -11.79 -2.68
CA CYS A 170 1.34 -10.48 -2.42
C CYS A 170 2.27 -9.38 -2.92
N GLY A 171 1.79 -8.55 -3.85
CA GLY A 171 2.47 -7.32 -4.28
C GLY A 171 2.18 -6.15 -3.34
N ALA A 172 2.57 -4.94 -3.75
CA ALA A 172 2.37 -3.72 -2.97
C ALA A 172 1.89 -2.56 -3.85
N LEU A 173 1.09 -1.65 -3.27
CA LEU A 173 0.66 -0.40 -3.87
C LEU A 173 1.04 0.75 -2.94
N SER A 174 1.80 1.71 -3.46
CA SER A 174 2.10 2.97 -2.77
C SER A 174 2.22 4.12 -3.77
N GLY A 175 2.13 5.36 -3.30
CA GLY A 175 2.13 6.54 -4.18
C GLY A 175 1.68 7.81 -3.47
N ALA A 176 1.83 8.94 -4.15
CA ALA A 176 1.33 10.24 -3.70
C ALA A 176 -0.20 10.33 -3.84
N ASN A 177 -0.93 9.58 -3.02
CA ASN A 177 -2.32 9.24 -3.27
C ASN A 177 -3.27 9.57 -2.11
N ILE A 178 -3.60 10.86 -1.93
CA ILE A 178 -4.57 11.29 -0.91
C ILE A 178 -5.97 10.76 -1.27
N ALA A 179 -6.51 9.89 -0.42
CA ALA A 179 -7.74 9.14 -0.67
C ALA A 179 -8.93 10.01 -1.11
N SER A 180 -9.21 11.09 -0.39
CA SER A 180 -10.35 11.97 -0.70
C SER A 180 -10.20 12.72 -2.03
N GLU A 181 -8.98 13.00 -2.48
CA GLU A 181 -8.75 13.66 -3.77
C GLU A 181 -9.00 12.69 -4.93
N ILE A 182 -8.54 11.45 -4.76
CA ILE A 182 -8.70 10.38 -5.75
C ILE A 182 -10.15 9.95 -5.84
N ALA A 183 -10.84 9.84 -4.70
CA ALA A 183 -12.26 9.57 -4.65
C ALA A 183 -13.09 10.65 -5.38
N ALA A 184 -12.63 11.90 -5.31
CA ALA A 184 -13.17 13.04 -6.06
C ALA A 184 -12.60 13.17 -7.49
N GLU A 185 -11.94 12.13 -8.00
CA GLU A 185 -11.40 12.02 -9.36
C GLU A 185 -10.42 13.13 -9.74
N LYS A 186 -9.72 13.69 -8.75
CA LYS A 186 -8.58 14.57 -9.02
C LYS A 186 -7.41 13.72 -9.52
N TRP A 187 -6.77 14.21 -10.56
CA TRP A 187 -5.64 13.53 -11.18
C TRP A 187 -4.51 13.27 -10.19
N SER A 188 -4.01 12.04 -10.19
CA SER A 188 -2.91 11.58 -9.35
C SER A 188 -2.25 10.34 -9.96
N GLU A 189 -1.15 9.91 -9.36
CA GLU A 189 -0.38 8.75 -9.80
C GLU A 189 -0.08 7.81 -8.64
N THR A 190 0.06 6.52 -8.94
CA THR A 190 0.50 5.50 -7.97
C THR A 190 1.47 4.54 -8.62
N THR A 191 2.24 3.84 -7.79
CA THR A 191 3.08 2.73 -8.22
C THR A 191 2.53 1.44 -7.63
N ILE A 192 2.40 0.41 -8.47
CA ILE A 192 2.07 -0.94 -8.04
C ILE A 192 3.26 -1.84 -8.36
N ALA A 193 3.78 -2.49 -7.33
CA ALA A 193 4.81 -3.49 -7.47
C ALA A 193 4.21 -4.88 -7.45
N TYR A 194 4.49 -5.65 -8.50
CA TYR A 194 4.12 -7.06 -8.60
C TYR A 194 5.15 -7.79 -9.45
N ASP A 195 5.90 -8.73 -8.89
CA ASP A 195 6.79 -9.60 -9.66
C ASP A 195 6.13 -10.98 -9.79
N PRO A 196 5.57 -11.34 -10.96
CA PRO A 196 4.79 -12.56 -11.08
C PRO A 196 5.59 -13.79 -10.61
N PRO A 197 4.99 -14.66 -9.78
CA PRO A 197 5.68 -15.84 -9.29
C PRO A 197 6.20 -16.76 -10.41
N PRO A 198 7.37 -17.42 -10.25
CA PRO A 198 7.95 -18.27 -11.31
C PRO A 198 7.06 -19.43 -11.79
N MET A 199 6.14 -19.90 -10.95
CA MET A 199 5.21 -20.98 -11.29
C MET A 199 3.99 -20.50 -12.08
N ASP A 200 3.78 -19.18 -12.21
CA ASP A 200 2.65 -18.64 -12.95
C ASP A 200 2.99 -18.53 -14.45
N ASN A 201 2.01 -18.86 -15.29
CA ASN A 201 2.15 -18.86 -16.75
C ASN A 201 2.48 -17.46 -17.33
N SER A 202 2.33 -16.39 -16.54
CA SER A 202 2.74 -15.03 -16.89
C SER A 202 4.26 -14.89 -17.07
N ARG A 203 5.07 -15.76 -16.44
CA ARG A 203 6.52 -15.84 -16.68
C ARG A 203 6.94 -16.87 -17.72
N ASN A 204 6.10 -17.87 -17.98
CA ASN A 204 6.42 -18.96 -18.88
C ASN A 204 5.15 -19.36 -19.68
N PRO A 205 4.81 -18.61 -20.74
CA PRO A 205 3.60 -18.89 -21.52
C PRO A 205 3.74 -20.25 -22.21
N SER A 206 2.88 -21.20 -21.84
CA SER A 206 2.76 -22.47 -22.56
C SER A 206 2.38 -22.21 -24.03
N PRO A 207 3.03 -22.87 -25.01
CA PRO A 207 2.64 -22.74 -26.42
C PRO A 207 1.18 -23.18 -26.57
N ARG A 208 0.32 -22.29 -27.06
CA ARG A 208 -1.12 -22.55 -27.24
C ARG A 208 -1.44 -23.40 -28.48
N ASP A 209 -0.43 -23.67 -29.32
CA ASP A 209 -0.56 -24.53 -30.50
C ASP A 209 0.34 -25.78 -30.38
N GLY A 210 -0.27 -26.95 -30.54
CA GLY A 210 0.32 -28.27 -30.36
C GLY A 210 1.37 -28.66 -31.40
N SER A 211 2.51 -27.98 -31.41
CA SER A 211 3.73 -28.45 -32.09
C SER A 211 4.92 -28.29 -31.14
N PRO A 212 5.53 -29.38 -30.65
CA PRO A 212 6.69 -29.26 -29.77
C PRO A 212 7.86 -28.68 -30.54
N ASN A 213 8.28 -27.47 -30.17
CA ASN A 213 9.55 -26.91 -30.61
C ASN A 213 10.69 -27.70 -29.93
N PRO A 214 11.64 -28.33 -30.65
CA PRO A 214 12.65 -29.21 -30.06
C PRO A 214 13.69 -28.50 -29.18
N GLY A 215 13.58 -27.17 -29.01
CA GLY A 215 14.55 -26.34 -28.30
C GLY A 215 14.03 -25.74 -26.97
N ILE A 216 12.84 -26.10 -26.50
CA ILE A 216 12.36 -25.65 -25.20
C ILE A 216 12.94 -26.59 -24.13
N THR A 217 13.92 -26.09 -23.39
CA THR A 217 14.31 -26.70 -22.11
C THR A 217 13.06 -26.70 -21.24
N VAL A 218 12.49 -27.89 -20.97
CA VAL A 218 11.47 -28.05 -19.95
C VAL A 218 12.17 -27.80 -18.62
N THR A 219 12.25 -26.53 -18.22
CA THR A 219 12.65 -26.17 -16.86
C THR A 219 11.58 -26.76 -15.96
N ASP A 220 11.96 -27.68 -15.09
CA ASP A 220 11.05 -28.24 -14.11
C ASP A 220 10.42 -27.09 -13.31
N LEU A 221 9.14 -26.78 -13.55
CA LEU A 221 8.42 -25.71 -12.87
C LEU A 221 8.38 -25.97 -11.35
N GLN A 222 8.57 -27.22 -10.91
CA GLN A 222 8.69 -27.59 -9.50
C GLN A 222 10.06 -27.23 -8.90
N ALA A 223 11.08 -26.96 -9.73
CA ALA A 223 12.43 -26.60 -9.29
C ALA A 223 12.64 -25.08 -9.08
N LEU A 224 11.67 -24.23 -9.45
CA LEU A 224 11.76 -22.78 -9.26
C LEU A 224 11.18 -22.38 -7.89
N SER A 225 12.04 -22.35 -6.88
CA SER A 225 11.66 -21.85 -5.55
C SER A 225 11.36 -20.34 -5.60
N HIS A 226 10.19 -19.93 -5.11
CA HIS A 226 9.86 -18.52 -4.93
C HIS A 226 10.86 -17.85 -3.97
N LYS A 227 11.35 -16.67 -4.36
CA LYS A 227 12.23 -15.84 -3.54
C LYS A 227 11.45 -14.73 -2.84
N ASP A 228 11.79 -14.47 -1.59
CA ASP A 228 11.26 -13.33 -0.83
C ASP A 228 11.83 -12.00 -1.34
N CYS A 229 11.37 -10.89 -0.79
CA CYS A 229 11.81 -9.55 -1.20
C CYS A 229 13.26 -9.25 -0.80
N ARG A 230 13.95 -10.14 -0.08
CA ARG A 230 15.39 -10.06 0.18
C ARG A 230 16.20 -11.00 -0.71
N GLY A 231 15.56 -11.67 -1.68
CA GLY A 231 16.21 -12.61 -2.59
C GLY A 231 16.46 -14.01 -1.99
N ARG A 232 15.99 -14.29 -0.77
CA ARG A 232 16.15 -15.57 -0.09
C ARG A 232 15.04 -16.52 -0.50
N THR A 233 15.25 -17.83 -0.37
CA THR A 233 14.18 -18.81 -0.57
C THR A 233 13.03 -18.53 0.41
N SER A 234 11.85 -18.26 -0.13
CA SER A 234 10.65 -17.97 0.66
C SER A 234 10.12 -19.24 1.31
N LYS A 235 9.60 -19.11 2.54
CA LYS A 235 8.85 -20.18 3.21
C LYS A 235 7.40 -20.28 2.72
N THR A 236 6.91 -19.27 2.01
CA THR A 236 5.57 -19.22 1.42
C THR A 236 5.44 -20.30 0.35
N LYS A 237 4.45 -21.20 0.51
CA LYS A 237 4.17 -22.27 -0.47
C LYS A 237 3.11 -21.83 -1.46
N LEU A 238 3.55 -21.36 -2.62
CA LEU A 238 2.65 -20.85 -3.65
C LEU A 238 2.03 -21.98 -4.48
N THR A 239 0.74 -21.83 -4.79
CA THR A 239 0.04 -22.65 -5.79
C THR A 239 -0.03 -21.88 -7.12
N ALA A 240 0.31 -22.54 -8.22
CA ALA A 240 0.26 -21.96 -9.56
C ALA A 240 -1.16 -21.51 -9.94
N LEU A 241 -1.26 -20.40 -10.67
CA LEU A 241 -2.52 -19.93 -11.23
C LEU A 241 -3.03 -20.91 -12.31
N PRO A 242 -4.29 -21.40 -12.24
CA PRO A 242 -4.83 -22.29 -13.24
C PRO A 242 -4.92 -21.63 -14.63
N ALA A 243 -4.66 -22.40 -15.70
CA ALA A 243 -4.56 -21.89 -17.07
C ALA A 243 -5.89 -21.34 -17.60
N GLU A 244 -7.02 -21.71 -17.00
CA GLU A 244 -8.33 -21.18 -17.36
C GLU A 244 -8.57 -19.72 -16.93
N TYR A 245 -7.71 -19.14 -16.07
CA TYR A 245 -7.76 -17.73 -15.69
C TYR A 245 -6.82 -16.87 -16.56
N PRO A 246 -7.13 -15.59 -16.78
CA PRO A 246 -6.19 -14.62 -17.30
C PRO A 246 -4.88 -14.59 -16.48
N PRO A 247 -3.73 -14.29 -17.10
CA PRO A 247 -2.49 -14.14 -16.34
C PRO A 247 -2.61 -12.99 -15.33
N LEU A 248 -2.08 -13.21 -14.12
CA LEU A 248 -1.89 -12.15 -13.14
C LEU A 248 -0.50 -11.55 -13.33
N ASP A 249 -0.42 -10.52 -14.17
CA ASP A 249 0.79 -9.81 -14.56
C ASP A 249 0.61 -8.29 -14.49
N HIS A 250 1.59 -7.54 -15.01
CA HIS A 250 1.55 -6.08 -14.99
C HIS A 250 0.35 -5.52 -15.76
N ASP A 251 -0.04 -6.13 -16.87
CA ASP A 251 -1.16 -5.64 -17.69
C ASP A 251 -2.50 -5.90 -16.99
N CYS A 252 -2.66 -7.06 -16.36
CA CYS A 252 -3.86 -7.38 -15.58
C CYS A 252 -4.04 -6.44 -14.38
N PHE A 253 -2.99 -6.21 -13.57
CA PHE A 253 -3.09 -5.27 -12.45
C PHE A 253 -3.19 -3.81 -12.92
N ARG A 254 -2.57 -3.44 -14.05
CA ARG A 254 -2.78 -2.12 -14.65
C ARG A 254 -4.24 -1.95 -15.06
N ALA A 255 -4.86 -2.93 -15.72
CA ALA A 255 -6.28 -2.88 -16.08
C ALA A 255 -7.19 -2.78 -14.85
N LEU A 256 -6.82 -3.44 -13.75
CA LEU A 256 -7.60 -3.42 -12.51
C LEU A 256 -7.59 -2.06 -11.81
N PHE A 257 -6.46 -1.34 -11.83
CA PHE A 257 -6.28 -0.12 -11.02
C PHE A 257 -6.22 1.18 -11.84
N HIS A 258 -5.80 1.15 -13.10
CA HIS A 258 -5.56 2.38 -13.87
C HIS A 258 -6.87 3.10 -14.21
N ARG A 259 -6.92 4.42 -13.98
CA ARG A 259 -8.00 5.32 -14.41
C ARG A 259 -7.40 6.58 -15.02
N HIS A 260 -8.19 7.32 -15.79
CA HIS A 260 -7.76 8.61 -16.35
C HIS A 260 -7.37 9.64 -15.27
N TYR A 261 -7.92 9.52 -14.05
CA TYR A 261 -7.56 10.35 -12.89
C TYR A 261 -6.60 9.65 -11.91
N PHE A 262 -6.25 8.39 -12.14
CA PHE A 262 -5.40 7.59 -11.26
C PHE A 262 -4.42 6.76 -12.11
N HIS A 263 -3.30 7.38 -12.48
CA HIS A 263 -2.31 6.75 -13.34
C HIS A 263 -1.46 5.76 -12.54
N VAL A 264 -1.55 4.50 -12.95
CA VAL A 264 -0.73 3.41 -12.38
C VAL A 264 0.58 3.28 -13.15
N GLN A 265 1.70 3.24 -12.44
CA GLN A 265 2.99 2.76 -12.92
C GLN A 265 3.25 1.36 -12.34
N MET A 266 3.51 0.37 -13.19
CA MET A 266 3.85 -0.98 -12.75
C MET A 266 5.36 -1.13 -12.60
N VAL A 267 5.80 -1.80 -11.54
CA VAL A 267 7.20 -2.21 -11.32
C VAL A 267 7.24 -3.63 -10.75
N SER A 268 8.41 -4.28 -10.75
CA SER A 268 8.60 -5.58 -10.07
C SER A 268 9.16 -5.43 -8.64
N ASP A 269 9.61 -4.23 -8.27
CA ASP A 269 10.28 -3.96 -7.00
C ASP A 269 9.29 -3.76 -5.82
N VAL A 270 8.83 -4.88 -5.24
CA VAL A 270 7.91 -4.88 -4.08
C VAL A 270 8.54 -4.27 -2.84
N ALA A 271 9.83 -4.50 -2.62
CA ALA A 271 10.56 -3.93 -1.50
C ALA A 271 10.65 -2.40 -1.60
N GLY A 272 11.08 -1.87 -2.73
CA GLY A 272 11.22 -0.44 -2.97
C GLY A 272 9.90 0.31 -2.80
N VAL A 273 8.79 -0.20 -3.36
CA VAL A 273 7.46 0.42 -3.22
C VAL A 273 7.00 0.42 -1.76
N SER A 274 7.25 -0.68 -1.03
CA SER A 274 6.85 -0.82 0.38
C SER A 274 7.68 0.08 1.30
N LEU A 275 9.01 0.10 1.11
CA LEU A 275 9.95 0.93 1.86
C LEU A 275 9.73 2.42 1.60
N GLY A 276 9.48 2.81 0.35
CA GLY A 276 9.17 4.19 -0.03
C GLY A 276 7.99 4.75 0.75
N GLY A 277 6.90 3.98 0.85
CA GLY A 277 5.71 4.35 1.63
C GLY A 277 5.92 4.46 3.14
N ALA A 278 6.88 3.72 3.70
CA ALA A 278 7.18 3.70 5.13
C ALA A 278 8.18 4.80 5.53
N LEU A 279 9.37 4.80 4.92
CA LEU A 279 10.50 5.62 5.32
C LEU A 279 10.28 7.12 5.04
N LYS A 280 9.47 7.47 4.03
CA LYS A 280 9.10 8.87 3.75
C LYS A 280 8.52 9.58 4.96
N ASN A 281 7.87 8.85 5.88
CA ASN A 281 7.18 9.45 7.02
C ASN A 281 8.16 10.02 8.03
N ILE A 282 9.36 9.42 8.16
CA ILE A 282 10.46 9.96 8.96
C ILE A 282 10.92 11.29 8.35
N VAL A 283 11.13 11.31 7.03
CA VAL A 283 11.56 12.53 6.31
C VAL A 283 10.49 13.63 6.36
N ALA A 284 9.20 13.26 6.33
CA ALA A 284 8.11 14.21 6.47
C ALA A 284 8.08 14.88 7.86
N LEU A 285 8.44 14.17 8.93
CA LEU A 285 8.64 14.77 10.25
C LEU A 285 9.79 15.78 10.23
N ALA A 286 10.93 15.41 9.66
CA ALA A 286 12.09 16.30 9.53
C ALA A 286 11.74 17.58 8.74
N ALA A 287 11.04 17.43 7.61
CA ALA A 287 10.55 18.56 6.82
C ALA A 287 9.60 19.45 7.65
N GLY A 288 8.76 18.86 8.50
CA GLY A 288 7.88 19.59 9.40
C GLY A 288 8.65 20.38 10.45
N PHE A 289 9.69 19.79 11.05
CA PHE A 289 10.55 20.50 12.00
C PHE A 289 11.23 21.73 11.38
N VAL A 290 11.78 21.59 10.18
CA VAL A 290 12.41 22.69 9.43
C VAL A 290 11.41 23.80 9.12
N ASP A 291 10.21 23.44 8.69
CA ASP A 291 9.14 24.38 8.31
C ASP A 291 8.61 25.13 9.54
N GLY A 292 8.35 24.42 10.64
CA GLY A 292 7.91 25.02 11.91
C GLY A 292 8.94 25.94 12.54
N ARG A 293 10.23 25.72 12.26
CA ARG A 293 11.31 26.62 12.69
C ARG A 293 11.47 27.86 11.81
N GLY A 294 10.86 27.87 10.63
CA GLY A 294 10.90 29.00 9.69
C GLY A 294 12.20 29.12 8.89
N TRP A 295 12.91 28.00 8.64
CA TRP A 295 14.18 28.02 7.90
C TRP A 295 14.03 28.17 6.38
N GLY A 296 12.82 28.07 5.85
CA GLY A 296 12.49 28.28 4.45
C GLY A 296 12.73 27.07 3.54
N ASP A 297 12.34 27.25 2.27
CA ASP A 297 12.24 26.15 1.30
C ASP A 297 13.59 25.50 0.95
N ASN A 298 14.69 26.27 0.99
CA ASN A 298 16.03 25.74 0.72
C ASN A 298 16.45 24.68 1.75
N ALA A 299 16.22 24.94 3.04
CA ALA A 299 16.52 23.99 4.11
C ALA A 299 15.62 22.76 4.02
N LYS A 300 14.33 22.97 3.70
CA LYS A 300 13.35 21.90 3.52
C LYS A 300 13.74 20.99 2.36
N ALA A 301 14.13 21.56 1.22
CA ALA A 301 14.60 20.83 0.06
C ALA A 301 15.88 20.02 0.37
N ALA A 302 16.84 20.59 1.10
CA ALA A 302 18.05 19.89 1.52
C ALA A 302 17.73 18.66 2.38
N ILE A 303 16.83 18.79 3.36
CA ILE A 303 16.40 17.69 4.23
C ILE A 303 15.63 16.62 3.45
N MET A 304 14.75 17.01 2.54
CA MET A 304 14.06 16.06 1.66
C MET A 304 15.05 15.28 0.78
N ARG A 305 16.07 15.95 0.24
CA ARG A 305 17.13 15.30 -0.55
C ARG A 305 17.96 14.33 0.30
N ILE A 306 18.41 14.74 1.50
CA ILE A 306 19.14 13.86 2.42
C ILE A 306 18.29 12.63 2.76
N GLY A 307 17.02 12.85 3.12
CA GLY A 307 16.09 11.77 3.45
C GLY A 307 15.83 10.81 2.30
N LEU A 308 15.67 11.31 1.07
CA LEU A 308 15.54 10.45 -0.11
C LEU A 308 16.78 9.55 -0.28
N MET A 309 17.98 10.10 -0.08
CA MET A 309 19.21 9.30 -0.18
C MET A 309 19.33 8.26 0.93
N GLU A 310 18.91 8.57 2.16
CA GLU A 310 18.84 7.58 3.25
C GLU A 310 17.81 6.49 2.96
N MET A 311 16.67 6.83 2.35
CA MET A 311 15.68 5.83 1.89
C MET A 311 16.28 4.87 0.86
N VAL A 312 16.98 5.41 -0.15
CA VAL A 312 17.67 4.60 -1.18
C VAL A 312 18.75 3.71 -0.56
N LYS A 313 19.56 4.28 0.35
CA LYS A 313 20.62 3.57 1.06
C LYS A 313 20.06 2.42 1.87
N PHE A 314 18.99 2.67 2.63
CA PHE A 314 18.29 1.64 3.43
C PHE A 314 17.79 0.49 2.57
N GLY A 315 17.14 0.80 1.45
CA GLY A 315 16.67 -0.22 0.50
C GLY A 315 17.81 -1.07 -0.05
N LYS A 316 18.91 -0.45 -0.48
CA LYS A 316 20.08 -1.16 -0.99
C LYS A 316 20.78 -2.01 0.06
N GLU A 317 20.92 -1.49 1.28
CA GLU A 317 21.65 -2.17 2.36
C GLU A 317 20.89 -3.40 2.89
N PHE A 318 19.56 -3.31 3.02
CA PHE A 318 18.76 -4.37 3.65
C PHE A 318 17.97 -5.24 2.66
N PHE A 319 17.83 -4.82 1.40
CA PHE A 319 17.05 -5.50 0.35
C PHE A 319 17.73 -5.45 -1.03
N GLY A 320 19.05 -5.28 -1.09
CA GLY A 320 19.79 -5.00 -2.33
C GLY A 320 19.69 -6.04 -3.46
N GLU A 321 19.25 -7.27 -3.16
CA GLU A 321 19.01 -8.31 -4.18
C GLU A 321 17.79 -8.01 -5.07
N THR A 322 16.79 -7.28 -4.57
CA THR A 322 15.53 -7.02 -5.30
C THR A 322 15.25 -5.54 -5.51
N VAL A 323 15.75 -4.68 -4.61
CA VAL A 323 15.50 -3.25 -4.63
C VAL A 323 16.21 -2.56 -5.79
N GLN A 324 15.47 -1.68 -6.47
CA GLN A 324 15.96 -0.81 -7.53
C GLN A 324 15.94 0.63 -7.03
N SER A 325 17.06 1.34 -7.13
CA SER A 325 17.14 2.74 -6.68
C SER A 325 16.14 3.65 -7.42
N GLN A 326 15.87 3.33 -8.68
CA GLN A 326 14.89 4.00 -9.55
C GLN A 326 13.48 3.99 -8.95
N THR A 327 13.11 2.94 -8.19
CA THR A 327 11.82 2.89 -7.50
C THR A 327 11.63 4.08 -6.56
N PHE A 328 12.70 4.50 -5.87
CA PHE A 328 12.65 5.66 -4.99
C PHE A 328 12.72 6.99 -5.74
N THR A 329 13.49 7.06 -6.83
CA THR A 329 13.82 8.34 -7.48
C THR A 329 12.93 8.71 -8.65
N GLU A 330 12.25 7.74 -9.25
CA GLU A 330 11.51 7.93 -10.51
C GLU A 330 10.01 7.61 -10.39
N THR A 331 9.59 6.92 -9.33
CA THR A 331 8.20 6.46 -9.20
C THR A 331 7.39 7.24 -8.18
N SER A 332 6.06 7.17 -8.30
CA SER A 332 5.14 7.80 -7.35
C SER A 332 5.33 7.30 -5.91
N ALA A 333 5.65 6.02 -5.72
CA ALA A 333 5.89 5.43 -4.39
C ALA A 333 7.13 5.96 -3.66
N GLY A 334 8.05 6.58 -4.40
CA GLY A 334 9.27 7.17 -3.86
C GLY A 334 9.17 8.69 -3.75
N VAL A 335 9.81 9.39 -4.69
CA VAL A 335 10.01 10.84 -4.65
C VAL A 335 8.70 11.63 -4.60
N ALA A 336 7.66 11.22 -5.35
CA ALA A 336 6.40 11.95 -5.35
C ALA A 336 5.68 11.85 -4.00
N ASP A 337 5.57 10.63 -3.43
CA ASP A 337 4.92 10.45 -2.13
C ASP A 337 5.70 11.15 -1.01
N LEU A 338 7.04 11.18 -1.11
CA LEU A 338 7.89 11.98 -0.22
C LEU A 338 7.58 13.48 -0.33
N ILE A 339 7.52 14.05 -1.53
CA ILE A 339 7.24 15.48 -1.76
C ILE A 339 5.88 15.87 -1.17
N THR A 340 4.83 15.13 -1.52
CA THR A 340 3.47 15.41 -1.06
C THR A 340 3.37 15.29 0.47
N SER A 341 4.01 14.27 1.04
CA SER A 341 4.01 14.05 2.50
C SER A 341 4.73 15.16 3.27
N SER A 342 5.86 15.62 2.74
CA SER A 342 6.67 16.70 3.31
C SER A 342 6.08 18.10 3.09
N SER A 343 5.02 18.23 2.30
CA SER A 343 4.36 19.51 2.04
C SER A 343 3.03 19.66 2.78
N GLY A 344 2.31 18.55 3.00
CA GLY A 344 0.96 18.62 3.55
C GLY A 344 0.50 17.37 4.31
N GLY A 345 1.34 16.36 4.50
CA GLY A 345 0.99 15.14 5.23
C GLY A 345 0.79 15.38 6.72
N ARG A 346 0.12 14.44 7.40
CA ARG A 346 -0.14 14.52 8.85
C ARG A 346 1.16 14.58 9.67
N ASN A 347 2.15 13.74 9.33
CA ASN A 347 3.46 13.77 9.97
C ASN A 347 4.10 15.17 9.89
N PHE A 348 4.14 15.75 8.68
CA PHE A 348 4.64 17.11 8.46
C PHE A 348 3.90 18.16 9.29
N ARG A 349 2.56 18.17 9.24
CA ARG A 349 1.75 19.17 9.97
C ARG A 349 1.94 19.08 11.48
N CYS A 350 1.95 17.87 12.04
CA CYS A 350 2.14 17.67 13.47
C CYS A 350 3.54 18.07 13.93
N ALA A 351 4.58 17.69 13.17
CA ALA A 351 5.96 18.09 13.45
C ALA A 351 6.15 19.61 13.37
N LYS A 352 5.59 20.26 12.35
CA LYS A 352 5.58 21.71 12.21
C LYS A 352 4.96 22.38 13.44
N LYS A 353 3.77 21.94 13.81
CA LYS A 353 3.01 22.53 14.91
C LYS A 353 3.69 22.32 16.27
N ALA A 354 4.32 21.18 16.47
CA ALA A 354 5.10 20.88 17.67
C ALA A 354 6.21 21.93 17.87
N VAL A 355 6.94 22.27 16.80
CA VAL A 355 7.98 23.31 16.83
C VAL A 355 7.40 24.69 17.04
N GLU A 356 6.33 25.06 16.33
CA GLU A 356 5.68 26.37 16.45
C GLU A 356 5.14 26.63 17.87
N GLN A 357 4.71 25.58 18.57
CA GLN A 357 4.12 25.66 19.91
C GLN A 357 5.11 25.37 21.03
N GLY A 358 6.32 24.89 20.72
CA GLY A 358 7.31 24.48 21.71
C GLY A 358 6.86 23.28 22.55
N ILE A 359 6.12 22.35 21.96
CA ILE A 359 5.64 21.11 22.60
C ILE A 359 6.12 19.88 21.83
N SER A 360 5.95 18.70 22.41
CA SER A 360 6.33 17.45 21.73
C SER A 360 5.35 17.08 20.60
N VAL A 361 5.83 16.30 19.63
CA VAL A 361 4.96 15.74 18.57
C VAL A 361 3.87 14.83 19.16
N ASP A 362 4.18 14.12 20.24
CA ASP A 362 3.23 13.24 20.93
C ASP A 362 2.09 14.04 21.58
N GLU A 363 2.38 15.21 22.15
CA GLU A 363 1.33 16.12 22.66
C GLU A 363 0.45 16.67 21.55
N VAL A 364 1.01 17.01 20.37
CA VAL A 364 0.21 17.43 19.22
C VAL A 364 -0.69 16.28 18.75
N GLU A 365 -0.14 15.07 18.65
CA GLU A 365 -0.88 13.86 18.27
C GLU A 365 -2.11 13.65 19.16
N GLN A 366 -1.93 13.71 20.48
CA GLN A 366 -3.00 13.52 21.45
C GLN A 366 -4.09 14.60 21.35
N LYS A 367 -3.71 15.85 21.06
CA LYS A 367 -4.64 16.98 20.97
C LYS A 367 -5.44 17.01 19.66
N GLU A 368 -4.86 16.55 18.55
CA GLU A 368 -5.41 16.83 17.21
C GLU A 368 -5.86 15.62 16.41
N LEU A 369 -5.36 14.42 16.73
CA LEU A 369 -5.64 13.26 15.89
C LEU A 369 -6.78 12.38 16.42
N ASN A 370 -7.49 12.82 17.47
CA ASN A 370 -8.70 12.16 18.00
C ASN A 370 -8.51 10.64 18.20
N GLY A 371 -7.36 10.24 18.75
CA GLY A 371 -6.99 8.85 18.98
C GLY A 371 -6.29 8.12 17.82
N GLN A 372 -6.08 8.77 16.67
CA GLN A 372 -5.24 8.20 15.59
C GLN A 372 -3.75 8.42 15.89
N LYS A 373 -2.94 7.39 15.68
CA LYS A 373 -1.48 7.45 15.82
C LYS A 373 -0.79 7.90 14.54
N LEU A 374 0.27 8.69 14.66
CA LEU A 374 1.20 9.05 13.59
C LEU A 374 2.11 7.86 13.29
N GLN A 375 2.04 7.37 12.06
CA GLN A 375 2.94 6.29 11.65
C GLN A 375 4.41 6.73 11.63
N GLY A 376 4.69 8.01 11.35
CA GLY A 376 6.07 8.49 11.23
C GLY A 376 6.88 8.41 12.51
N THR A 377 6.27 8.66 13.67
CA THR A 377 6.95 8.57 14.97
C THR A 377 7.29 7.12 15.28
N THR A 378 6.34 6.21 15.12
CA THR A 378 6.57 4.77 15.27
C THR A 378 7.65 4.26 14.32
N THR A 379 7.57 4.59 13.02
CA THR A 379 8.59 4.18 12.05
C THR A 379 9.98 4.74 12.39
N ALA A 380 10.07 5.98 12.89
CA ALA A 380 11.36 6.55 13.32
C ALA A 380 11.98 5.77 14.48
N PHE A 381 11.19 5.44 15.52
CA PHE A 381 11.67 4.65 16.66
C PHE A 381 12.13 3.26 16.25
N GLU A 382 11.31 2.54 15.47
CA GLU A 382 11.64 1.16 15.10
C GLU A 382 12.83 1.09 14.14
N VAL A 383 12.89 1.97 13.14
CA VAL A 383 14.04 2.06 12.23
C VAL A 383 15.32 2.42 12.98
N ASN A 384 15.27 3.40 13.90
CA ASN A 384 16.46 3.77 14.66
C ASN A 384 16.90 2.65 15.62
N SER A 385 15.97 1.95 16.29
CA SER A 385 16.31 0.75 17.10
C SER A 385 17.05 -0.30 16.27
N PHE A 386 16.53 -0.59 15.07
CA PHE A 386 17.12 -1.55 14.14
C PHE A 386 18.51 -1.14 13.65
N LEU A 387 18.71 0.15 13.36
CA LEU A 387 20.01 0.71 12.96
C LEU A 387 21.00 0.68 14.12
N LYS A 388 20.57 1.04 15.33
CA LYS A 388 21.36 1.01 16.56
C LYS A 388 21.86 -0.38 16.89
N ALA A 389 21.00 -1.39 16.79
CA ALA A 389 21.37 -2.80 16.98
C ALA A 389 22.48 -3.27 16.01
N ARG A 390 22.69 -2.55 14.90
CA ARG A 390 23.73 -2.83 13.88
C ARG A 390 24.89 -1.84 13.90
N GLY A 391 24.89 -0.85 14.80
CA GLY A 391 25.91 0.19 14.85
C GLY A 391 25.88 1.15 13.65
N LEU A 392 24.74 1.27 12.96
CA LEU A 392 24.58 2.04 11.72
C LEU A 392 23.98 3.43 11.92
N GLU A 393 23.73 3.88 13.15
CA GLU A 393 23.12 5.21 13.42
C GLU A 393 23.85 6.37 12.73
N LYS A 394 25.19 6.30 12.67
CA LYS A 394 26.04 7.32 12.02
C LYS A 394 25.92 7.33 10.49
N GLU A 395 25.51 6.21 9.90
CA GLU A 395 25.33 6.03 8.46
C GLU A 395 23.97 6.57 7.97
N TYR A 396 23.05 6.83 8.91
CA TYR A 396 21.69 7.34 8.69
C TYR A 396 21.41 8.56 9.60
N PRO A 397 22.17 9.65 9.45
CA PRO A 397 22.12 10.77 10.38
C PRO A 397 20.77 11.49 10.44
N LEU A 398 20.03 11.60 9.33
CA LEU A 398 18.71 12.23 9.36
C LEU A 398 17.69 11.36 10.09
N PHE A 399 17.62 10.05 9.80
CA PHE A 399 16.73 9.15 10.52
C PHE A 399 17.04 9.13 12.02
N THR A 400 18.32 9.09 12.38
CA THR A 400 18.77 9.17 13.78
C THR A 400 18.43 10.51 14.42
N ALA A 401 18.65 11.64 13.73
CA ALA A 401 18.31 12.97 14.23
C ALA A 401 16.81 13.12 14.51
N VAL A 402 15.96 12.63 13.61
CA VAL A 402 14.50 12.66 13.82
C VAL A 402 14.13 11.88 15.08
N ASN A 403 14.67 10.67 15.25
CA ASN A 403 14.45 9.87 16.45
C ASN A 403 14.88 10.60 17.73
N ASP A 404 16.09 11.15 17.74
CA ASP A 404 16.62 11.86 18.92
C ASP A 404 15.84 13.12 19.28
N ILE A 405 15.32 13.84 18.29
CA ILE A 405 14.43 14.99 18.50
C ILE A 405 13.09 14.52 19.08
N LEU A 406 12.51 13.43 18.56
CA LEU A 406 11.26 12.87 19.09
C LEU A 406 11.40 12.40 20.54
N LEU A 407 12.57 11.88 20.93
CA LEU A 407 12.88 11.48 22.32
C LEU A 407 13.25 12.65 23.23
N GLY A 408 13.44 13.86 22.70
CA GLY A 408 13.91 15.02 23.46
C GLY A 408 15.40 15.00 23.81
N ASN A 409 16.20 14.15 23.16
CA ASN A 409 17.65 14.06 23.35
C ASN A 409 18.41 15.13 22.57
N LYS A 410 17.81 15.69 21.52
CA LYS A 410 18.36 16.71 20.63
C LYS A 410 17.32 17.77 20.32
N ASP A 411 17.79 18.97 20.01
CA ASP A 411 16.93 20.08 19.60
C ASP A 411 16.84 20.15 18.07
N VAL A 412 15.73 20.67 17.54
CA VAL A 412 15.55 20.88 16.10
C VAL A 412 16.69 21.74 15.51
N ASN A 413 17.23 22.68 16.28
CA ASN A 413 18.36 23.51 15.86
C ASN A 413 19.66 22.71 15.60
N ASP A 414 19.76 21.47 16.09
CA ASP A 414 20.93 20.61 15.88
C ASP A 414 20.96 19.97 14.48
N ILE A 415 19.81 19.92 13.76
CA ILE A 415 19.67 19.21 12.47
C ILE A 415 20.82 19.52 11.48
N PRO A 416 21.19 20.78 11.19
CA PRO A 416 22.24 21.08 10.21
C PRO A 416 23.57 20.43 10.54
N ASN A 417 23.95 20.41 11.84
CA ASN A 417 25.20 19.80 12.28
C ASN A 417 25.13 18.28 12.27
N LEU A 418 23.97 17.71 12.63
CA LEU A 418 23.76 16.26 12.64
C LEU A 418 23.84 15.65 11.24
N VAL A 419 23.39 16.38 10.21
CA VAL A 419 23.37 15.89 8.81
C VAL A 419 24.54 16.36 7.95
N ALA A 420 25.38 17.29 8.45
CA ALA A 420 26.54 17.83 7.71
C ALA A 420 27.59 16.76 7.39
N THR A 421 27.67 15.68 8.16
CA THR A 421 28.61 14.57 7.91
C THR A 421 28.36 13.82 6.59
N VAL A 422 27.21 14.05 5.94
CA VAL A 422 26.83 13.41 4.66
C VAL A 422 27.35 14.20 3.44
N THR A 423 27.78 15.45 3.59
CA THR A 423 28.18 16.29 2.44
C THR A 423 29.65 16.15 2.05
N ASP A 424 30.50 15.60 2.93
CA ASP A 424 31.95 15.60 2.75
C ASP A 424 32.54 14.23 2.34
N GLY A 425 31.70 13.25 1.98
CA GLY A 425 32.20 11.96 1.49
C GLY A 425 31.14 11.02 0.92
N ALA A 426 31.08 10.96 -0.42
CA ALA A 426 30.84 9.76 -1.26
C ALA A 426 31.14 10.11 -2.72
#